data_AF-A0A8T3QEF1-F1
#
_entry.id   AF-A0A8T3QEF1-F1
#
_cell.length_a   1.000
_cell.length_b   1.000
_cell.length_c   1.000
_cell.angle_alpha   90.00
_cell.angle_beta   90.00
_cell.angle_gamma   90.00
#
_symmetry.space_group_name_H-M   'P 1'
#
loop_
_entity.id
_entity.type
_entity.pdbx_description
1 polymer ?
#
loop_
_entity_poly.entity_id
_entity_poly.type
_entity_poly.pdbx_seq_one_letter_code
_entity_poly.pdbx_strand_id
1 'polypeptide(L)'
;RQIPQHQIGLQYGLLLIVPAVVASSLGARRALAWWSIRHRRRTRTSRSARLAPSVAIAACVGLVVCLAVWTAFAGGSVPPFSSAGSRFWNRPAAIETVRAIAAGVPADAPLAVDWGMASALASRPHIEVLRNLTDDAWVLIDGDPYVSGSFSWADRTSLVLSLPGSGRPLLHDDGRFTLWGPLGD
;
A
#
# COMPACT_ATOMS: atom_id res chain seq x y z
N ARG A 1 21.21 13.54 -3.99
CA ARG A 1 19.92 14.06 -3.46
C ARG A 1 19.44 13.11 -2.38
N GLN A 2 19.49 13.51 -1.11
CA GLN A 2 18.96 12.72 0.01
C GLN A 2 17.43 12.83 0.02
N ILE A 3 16.74 11.69 -0.02
CA ILE A 3 15.28 11.63 0.15
C ILE A 3 15.01 11.76 1.65
N PRO A 4 14.10 12.63 2.12
CA PRO A 4 13.84 12.79 3.54
C PRO A 4 13.29 11.48 4.14
N GLN A 5 14.02 10.91 5.11
CA GLN A 5 13.76 9.62 5.78
C GLN A 5 12.50 9.60 6.68
N HIS A 6 11.63 10.61 6.62
CA HIS A 6 10.47 10.74 7.50
C HIS A 6 9.40 9.63 7.35
N GLN A 7 9.48 8.80 6.30
CA GLN A 7 8.51 7.71 6.06
C GLN A 7 8.90 6.36 6.67
N ILE A 8 10.15 6.18 7.11
CA ILE A 8 10.63 4.89 7.64
C ILE A 8 10.18 4.65 9.10
N GLY A 9 9.94 5.72 9.87
CA GLY A 9 9.56 5.61 11.29
C GLY A 9 8.20 4.95 11.55
N LEU A 10 7.24 5.10 10.64
CA LEU A 10 5.88 4.57 10.81
C LEU A 10 5.80 3.04 10.66
N GLN A 11 6.64 2.45 9.80
CA GLN A 11 6.65 1.00 9.58
C GLN A 11 7.08 0.23 10.83
N TYR A 12 8.05 0.76 11.57
CA TYR A 12 8.49 0.18 12.85
C TYR A 12 7.53 0.48 14.01
N GLY A 13 6.82 1.61 13.97
CA GLY A 13 5.79 1.95 14.97
C GLY A 13 4.64 0.94 14.99
N LEU A 14 4.21 0.45 13.81
CA LEU A 14 3.08 -0.49 13.71
C LEU A 14 3.34 -1.83 14.43
N LEU A 15 4.58 -2.34 14.35
CA LEU A 15 5.03 -3.55 15.05
C LEU A 15 4.97 -3.41 16.58
N LEU A 16 5.07 -2.19 17.10
CA LEU A 16 4.94 -1.89 18.54
C LEU A 16 3.49 -1.61 18.95
N ILE A 17 2.67 -1.06 18.04
CA ILE A 17 1.26 -0.74 18.31
C ILE A 17 0.45 -2.01 18.55
N VAL A 18 0.61 -3.07 17.74
CA VAL A 18 -0.19 -4.29 17.88
C VAL A 18 0.02 -4.96 19.26
N PRO A 19 1.26 -5.22 19.74
CA PRO A 19 1.49 -5.73 21.09
C PRO A 19 0.97 -4.80 22.18
N ALA A 20 1.12 -3.48 22.02
CA ALA A 20 0.64 -2.50 23.00
C ALA A 20 -0.89 -2.50 23.10
N VAL A 21 -1.61 -2.60 21.98
CA VAL A 21 -3.07 -2.71 21.96
C VAL A 21 -3.52 -4.02 22.61
N VAL A 22 -2.86 -5.15 22.30
CA VAL A 22 -3.18 -6.45 22.90
C VAL A 22 -2.94 -6.45 24.41
N ALA A 23 -1.81 -5.91 24.87
CA ALA A 23 -1.50 -5.77 26.30
C ALA A 23 -2.51 -4.86 27.02
N SER A 24 -2.89 -3.74 26.39
CA SER A 24 -3.90 -2.81 26.91
C SER A 24 -5.28 -3.48 27.01
N SER A 25 -5.65 -4.28 26.03
CA SER A 25 -6.92 -5.02 25.98
C SER A 25 -7.00 -6.08 27.07
N LEU A 26 -5.92 -6.86 27.25
CA LEU A 26 -5.80 -7.86 28.31
C LEU A 26 -5.79 -7.22 29.71
N GLY A 27 -5.09 -6.10 29.86
CA GLY A 27 -5.07 -5.30 31.07
C GLY A 27 -6.45 -4.72 31.43
N ALA A 28 -7.16 -4.18 30.44
CA ALA A 28 -8.53 -3.67 30.60
C ALA A 28 -9.51 -4.77 31.00
N ARG A 29 -9.39 -5.97 30.41
CA ARG A 29 -10.21 -7.14 30.78
C ARG A 29 -9.98 -7.55 32.24
N ARG A 30 -8.72 -7.60 32.68
CA ARG A 30 -8.36 -7.89 34.08
C ARG A 30 -8.85 -6.80 35.03
N ALA A 31 -8.71 -5.53 34.66
CA ALA A 31 -9.19 -4.40 35.46
C ALA A 31 -10.73 -4.43 35.60
N LEU A 32 -11.46 -4.67 34.51
CA LEU A 32 -12.92 -4.82 34.51
C LEU A 32 -13.38 -6.04 35.33
N ALA A 33 -12.68 -7.17 35.22
CA ALA A 33 -12.96 -8.35 36.04
C ALA A 33 -12.78 -8.03 37.54
N TRP A 34 -11.67 -7.40 37.91
CA TRP A 34 -11.41 -6.96 39.29
C TRP A 34 -12.45 -5.95 39.78
N TRP A 35 -12.85 -5.01 38.91
CA TRP A 35 -13.89 -4.03 39.20
C TRP A 35 -15.25 -4.70 39.42
N SER A 36 -15.62 -5.69 38.59
CA SER A 36 -16.87 -6.45 38.71
C SER A 36 -16.96 -7.26 40.02
N ILE A 37 -15.84 -7.85 40.47
CA ILE A 37 -15.74 -8.57 41.75
C ILE A 37 -15.89 -7.59 42.91
N ARG A 38 -15.24 -6.42 42.82
CA ARG A 38 -15.33 -5.36 43.84
C ARG A 38 -16.72 -4.71 43.89
N HIS A 39 -17.39 -4.58 42.74
CA HIS A 39 -18.74 -4.04 42.65
C HIS A 39 -19.80 -5.01 43.20
N ARG A 40 -19.67 -6.33 42.95
CA ARG A 40 -20.54 -7.35 43.56
C ARG A 40 -20.44 -7.41 45.09
N ARG A 41 -19.29 -7.05 45.67
CA ARG A 41 -19.14 -6.89 47.14
C ARG A 41 -19.75 -5.58 47.68
N ARG A 42 -20.00 -4.58 46.83
CA ARG A 42 -20.52 -3.25 47.23
C ARG A 42 -22.03 -3.09 47.02
N THR A 43 -22.70 -4.02 46.34
CA THR A 43 -24.15 -3.98 46.07
C THR A 43 -25.03 -4.33 47.28
N ARG A 44 -24.56 -4.18 48.52
CA ARG A 44 -25.42 -4.25 49.72
C ARG A 44 -25.64 -2.90 50.40
N THR A 45 -24.87 -1.87 50.07
CA THR A 45 -25.10 -0.53 50.65
C THR A 45 -24.65 0.59 49.70
N SER A 46 -25.62 1.42 49.33
CA SER A 46 -25.48 2.83 48.92
C SER A 46 -25.28 3.18 47.44
N ARG A 47 -26.25 4.01 46.99
CA ARG A 47 -26.30 4.90 45.82
C ARG A 47 -24.98 5.67 45.61
N SER A 48 -24.66 5.90 44.34
CA SER A 48 -23.58 6.76 43.82
C SER A 48 -22.17 6.15 43.75
N ALA A 49 -21.97 5.20 42.81
CA ALA A 49 -20.64 4.85 42.35
C ALA A 49 -20.09 6.00 41.47
N ARG A 50 -19.44 6.99 42.08
CA ARG A 50 -18.62 7.96 41.34
C ARG A 50 -17.44 7.20 40.72
N LEU A 51 -17.34 7.21 39.39
CA LEU A 51 -16.18 6.69 38.67
C LEU A 51 -14.94 7.42 39.20
N ALA A 52 -13.90 6.65 39.54
CA ALA A 52 -12.64 7.25 39.96
C ALA A 52 -12.11 8.12 38.79
N PRO A 53 -11.63 9.35 39.05
CA PRO A 53 -11.23 10.29 38.00
C PRO A 53 -10.17 9.71 37.06
N SER A 54 -9.29 8.85 37.56
CA SER A 54 -8.30 8.13 36.75
C SER A 54 -8.91 7.17 35.71
N VAL A 55 -10.04 6.54 36.01
CA VAL A 55 -10.76 5.66 35.07
C VAL A 55 -11.45 6.47 33.98
N ALA A 56 -12.03 7.62 34.35
CA ALA A 56 -12.64 8.53 33.38
C ALA A 56 -11.58 9.08 32.41
N ILE A 57 -10.41 9.50 32.92
CA ILE A 57 -9.29 9.98 32.09
C ILE A 57 -8.79 8.88 31.15
N ALA A 58 -8.59 7.66 31.64
CA ALA A 58 -8.14 6.54 30.80
C ALA A 58 -9.15 6.20 29.69
N ALA A 59 -10.45 6.24 29.98
CA ALA A 59 -11.50 6.03 28.98
C ALA A 59 -11.52 7.16 27.93
N CYS A 60 -11.37 8.42 28.34
CA CYS A 60 -11.27 9.55 27.43
C CYS A 60 -10.04 9.45 26.52
N VAL A 61 -8.87 9.12 27.06
CA VAL A 61 -7.64 8.93 26.27
C VAL A 61 -7.79 7.78 25.28
N GLY A 62 -8.33 6.64 25.71
CA GLY A 62 -8.59 5.50 24.83
C GLY A 62 -9.54 5.84 23.68
N LEU A 63 -10.59 6.61 23.96
CA LEU A 63 -11.57 7.03 22.95
C LEU A 63 -10.94 8.01 21.94
N VAL A 64 -10.13 8.97 22.39
CA VAL A 64 -9.41 9.89 21.49
C VAL A 64 -8.42 9.13 20.61
N VAL A 65 -7.67 8.17 21.16
CA VAL A 65 -6.72 7.37 20.38
C VAL A 65 -7.45 6.49 19.35
N CYS A 66 -8.53 5.80 19.75
CA CYS A 66 -9.34 5.02 18.81
C CYS A 66 -9.94 5.87 17.70
N LEU A 67 -10.46 7.06 18.05
CA LEU A 67 -11.02 7.98 17.07
C LEU A 67 -9.94 8.49 16.11
N ALA A 68 -8.75 8.85 16.60
CA ALA A 68 -7.64 9.29 15.77
C ALA A 68 -7.12 8.20 14.83
N VAL A 69 -7.06 6.94 15.30
CA VAL A 69 -6.70 5.79 14.45
C VAL A 69 -7.78 5.53 13.41
N TRP A 70 -9.06 5.59 13.79
CA TRP A 70 -10.18 5.40 12.86
C TRP A 70 -10.25 6.50 11.80
N THR A 71 -10.08 7.77 12.18
CA THR A 71 -10.06 8.89 11.22
C THR A 71 -8.84 8.82 10.30
N ALA A 72 -7.68 8.41 10.81
CA ALA A 72 -6.51 8.17 9.98
C ALA A 72 -6.74 7.00 9.01
N PHE A 73 -7.42 5.93 9.44
CA PHE A 73 -7.71 4.78 8.57
C PHE A 73 -8.76 5.12 7.51
N ALA A 74 -9.86 5.77 7.90
CA ALA A 74 -10.92 6.23 6.99
C ALA A 74 -10.42 7.33 6.03
N GLY A 75 -9.50 8.18 6.49
CA GLY A 75 -8.80 9.19 5.69
C GLY A 75 -7.63 8.62 4.87
N GLY A 76 -7.44 7.29 4.88
CA GLY A 76 -6.43 6.60 4.08
C GLY A 76 -5.00 6.95 4.43
N SER A 77 -4.72 7.43 5.65
CA SER A 77 -3.43 7.98 6.12
C SER A 77 -2.57 6.99 6.91
N VAL A 78 -3.07 5.78 7.20
CA VAL A 78 -2.33 4.74 7.93
C VAL A 78 -1.64 3.78 6.93
N PRO A 79 -0.32 3.55 7.02
CA PRO A 79 0.45 2.80 6.01
C PRO A 79 0.19 1.28 6.03
N PRO A 80 0.59 0.55 4.95
CA PRO A 80 1.85 0.79 4.26
C PRO A 80 1.82 1.61 2.97
N PHE A 81 0.76 2.32 2.56
CA PHE A 81 0.75 2.84 1.17
C PHE A 81 0.17 4.25 0.92
N SER A 82 0.05 5.11 1.92
CA SER A 82 -0.75 6.34 1.81
C SER A 82 -0.09 7.58 1.20
N SER A 83 1.06 7.47 0.53
CA SER A 83 1.49 8.53 -0.39
C SER A 83 1.04 8.28 -1.84
N ALA A 84 0.42 7.12 -2.12
CA ALA A 84 -0.22 6.88 -3.39
C ALA A 84 -1.57 7.63 -3.42
N GLY A 85 -1.73 8.59 -4.32
CA GLY A 85 -2.99 9.33 -4.46
C GLY A 85 -4.17 8.39 -4.73
N SER A 86 -5.39 8.76 -4.34
CA SER A 86 -6.60 7.91 -4.44
C SER A 86 -6.84 7.27 -5.82
N ARG A 87 -6.35 7.91 -6.90
CA ARG A 87 -6.35 7.36 -8.26
C ARG A 87 -5.59 6.02 -8.39
N PHE A 88 -4.67 5.71 -7.48
CA PHE A 88 -3.87 4.49 -7.44
C PHE A 88 -4.72 3.24 -7.12
N TRP A 89 -5.72 3.38 -6.25
CA TRP A 89 -6.54 2.25 -5.78
C TRP A 89 -7.86 2.07 -6.54
N ASN A 90 -8.25 3.07 -7.34
CA ASN A 90 -9.54 3.10 -8.03
C ASN A 90 -9.53 2.42 -9.42
N ARG A 91 -8.49 1.63 -9.76
CA ARG A 91 -8.37 0.96 -11.07
C ARG A 91 -8.23 -0.58 -10.98
N PRO A 92 -9.15 -1.31 -10.32
CA PRO A 92 -9.06 -2.77 -10.20
C PRO A 92 -9.12 -3.51 -11.55
N ALA A 93 -9.89 -3.00 -12.53
CA ALA A 93 -9.93 -3.57 -13.87
C ALA A 93 -8.57 -3.51 -14.61
N ALA A 94 -7.69 -2.57 -14.26
CA ALA A 94 -6.37 -2.46 -14.88
C ALA A 94 -5.41 -3.58 -14.41
N ILE A 95 -5.54 -4.05 -13.16
CA ILE A 95 -4.64 -5.06 -12.59
C ILE A 95 -4.81 -6.42 -13.29
N GLU A 96 -6.05 -6.85 -13.47
CA GLU A 96 -6.33 -8.15 -14.10
C GLU A 96 -6.00 -8.13 -15.60
N THR A 97 -6.28 -7.02 -16.30
CA THR A 97 -5.85 -6.86 -17.71
C THR A 97 -4.33 -6.93 -17.84
N VAL A 98 -3.59 -6.22 -16.98
CA VAL A 98 -2.12 -6.26 -16.98
C VAL A 98 -1.59 -7.68 -16.74
N ARG A 99 -2.19 -8.42 -15.80
CA ARG A 99 -1.82 -9.82 -15.55
C ARG A 99 -2.14 -10.73 -16.74
N ALA A 100 -3.30 -10.54 -17.38
CA ALA A 100 -3.70 -11.31 -18.53
C ALA A 100 -2.76 -11.08 -19.72
N ILE A 101 -2.38 -9.84 -20.01
CA ILE A 101 -1.41 -9.51 -21.07
C ILE A 101 -0.03 -10.10 -20.71
N ALA A 102 0.43 -9.92 -19.47
CA ALA A 102 1.72 -10.43 -19.03
C ALA A 102 1.79 -11.96 -18.97
N ALA A 103 0.66 -12.67 -18.90
CA ALA A 103 0.62 -14.13 -19.00
C ALA A 103 1.00 -14.64 -20.39
N GLY A 104 0.89 -13.81 -21.43
CA GLY A 104 1.38 -14.10 -22.78
C GLY A 104 2.90 -13.97 -22.93
N VAL A 105 3.60 -13.41 -21.94
CA VAL A 105 5.06 -13.24 -21.93
C VAL A 105 5.70 -14.45 -21.22
N PRO A 106 6.75 -15.08 -21.79
CA PRO A 106 7.44 -16.20 -21.14
C PRO A 106 7.80 -15.88 -19.69
N ALA A 107 7.55 -16.80 -18.75
CA ALA A 107 7.62 -16.51 -17.32
C ALA A 107 9.00 -16.00 -16.84
N ASP A 108 10.06 -16.53 -17.44
CA ASP A 108 11.45 -16.20 -17.11
C ASP A 108 12.04 -15.09 -17.98
N ALA A 109 11.28 -14.56 -18.95
CA ALA A 109 11.76 -13.45 -19.78
C ALA A 109 11.72 -12.12 -19.01
N PRO A 110 12.73 -11.25 -19.20
CA PRO A 110 12.72 -9.91 -18.63
C PRO A 110 11.55 -9.11 -19.17
N LEU A 111 10.80 -8.47 -18.28
CA LEU A 111 9.64 -7.65 -18.60
C LEU A 111 9.80 -6.25 -18.00
N ALA A 112 10.01 -5.26 -18.87
CA ALA A 112 10.06 -3.85 -18.52
C ALA A 112 8.64 -3.26 -18.51
N VAL A 113 8.26 -2.61 -17.41
CA VAL A 113 6.90 -2.06 -17.22
C VAL A 113 6.91 -0.66 -16.61
N ASP A 114 5.83 0.08 -16.77
CA ASP A 114 5.62 1.31 -16.00
C ASP A 114 5.57 1.06 -14.49
N TRP A 115 6.05 2.03 -13.70
CA TRP A 115 6.14 1.92 -12.24
C TRP A 115 4.81 1.51 -11.58
N GLY A 116 3.69 2.02 -12.08
CA GLY A 116 2.36 1.69 -11.58
C GLY A 116 1.94 0.23 -11.76
N MET A 117 2.53 -0.49 -12.71
CA MET A 117 2.20 -1.89 -13.01
C MET A 117 3.10 -2.89 -12.28
N ALA A 118 4.25 -2.45 -11.77
CA ALA A 118 5.23 -3.33 -11.13
C ALA A 118 4.65 -4.12 -9.95
N SER A 119 3.75 -3.52 -9.16
CA SER A 119 3.10 -4.20 -8.03
C SER A 119 2.11 -5.28 -8.47
N ALA A 120 1.38 -5.08 -9.57
CA ALA A 120 0.44 -6.05 -10.11
C ALA A 120 1.13 -7.32 -10.62
N LEU A 121 2.38 -7.17 -11.05
CA LEU A 121 3.22 -8.20 -11.67
C LEU A 121 4.38 -8.64 -10.76
N ALA A 122 4.33 -8.31 -9.46
CA ALA A 122 5.39 -8.61 -8.49
C ALA A 122 5.68 -10.11 -8.31
N SER A 123 4.83 -10.99 -8.82
CA SER A 123 5.06 -12.44 -8.83
C SER A 123 6.02 -12.90 -9.93
N ARG A 124 6.40 -12.03 -10.89
CA ARG A 124 7.34 -12.38 -11.96
C ARG A 124 8.79 -12.29 -11.46
N PRO A 125 9.66 -13.24 -11.83
CA PRO A 125 11.05 -13.26 -11.38
C PRO A 125 11.90 -12.13 -11.99
N HIS A 126 11.62 -11.75 -13.23
CA HIS A 126 12.37 -10.74 -13.97
C HIS A 126 11.46 -9.60 -14.41
N ILE A 127 11.17 -8.70 -13.47
CA ILE A 127 10.42 -7.47 -13.73
C ILE A 127 11.29 -6.24 -13.48
N GLU A 128 11.33 -5.35 -14.46
CA GLU A 128 12.07 -4.10 -14.38
C GLU A 128 11.14 -2.92 -14.60
N VAL A 129 11.46 -1.79 -13.97
CA VAL A 129 10.76 -0.55 -14.26
C VAL A 129 11.39 0.08 -15.50
N LEU A 130 10.54 0.51 -16.43
CA LEU A 130 10.88 1.29 -17.62
C LEU A 130 11.91 2.40 -17.30
N ARG A 131 13.19 2.13 -17.57
CA ARG A 131 14.28 3.09 -17.39
C ARG A 131 15.42 2.81 -18.34
N ASN A 132 15.89 1.57 -18.37
CA ASN A 132 16.85 1.06 -19.34
C ASN A 132 16.26 -0.19 -19.96
N LEU A 133 15.97 -0.16 -21.25
CA LEU A 133 15.49 -1.33 -21.98
C LEU A 133 16.71 -2.13 -22.45
N THR A 134 16.79 -3.40 -22.07
CA THR A 134 17.72 -4.35 -22.69
C THR A 134 17.09 -4.95 -23.94
N ASP A 135 17.92 -5.42 -24.88
CA ASP A 135 17.44 -5.90 -26.17
C ASP A 135 16.48 -7.10 -26.03
N ASP A 136 16.76 -7.99 -25.07
CA ASP A 136 15.96 -9.17 -24.75
C ASP A 136 14.70 -8.90 -23.91
N ALA A 137 14.50 -7.67 -23.41
CA ALA A 137 13.36 -7.34 -22.57
C ALA A 137 12.07 -7.22 -23.39
N TRP A 138 10.99 -7.77 -22.86
CA TRP A 138 9.63 -7.44 -23.26
C TRP A 138 9.24 -6.09 -22.65
N VAL A 139 8.39 -5.32 -23.33
CA VAL A 139 8.02 -3.98 -22.87
C VAL A 139 6.50 -3.84 -22.82
N LEU A 140 5.95 -3.66 -21.61
CA LEU A 140 4.52 -3.40 -21.41
C LEU A 140 4.31 -1.95 -20.96
N ILE A 141 3.55 -1.20 -21.74
CA ILE A 141 3.28 0.23 -21.54
C ILE A 141 1.81 0.44 -21.18
N ASP A 142 1.54 1.27 -20.17
CA ASP A 142 0.19 1.81 -19.89
C ASP A 142 0.06 3.20 -20.55
N GLY A 143 -0.91 3.40 -21.42
CA GLY A 143 -1.21 4.70 -22.05
C GLY A 143 -1.69 5.76 -21.06
N ASP A 144 -2.16 5.35 -19.88
CA ASP A 144 -2.54 6.21 -18.75
C ASP A 144 -1.76 5.78 -17.49
N PRO A 145 -0.43 5.97 -17.51
CA PRO A 145 0.49 5.40 -16.52
C PRO A 145 0.45 6.16 -15.20
N TYR A 146 0.92 5.51 -14.16
CA TYR A 146 1.42 6.20 -12.97
C TYR A 146 2.92 6.43 -13.08
N VAL A 147 3.33 7.70 -13.13
CA VAL A 147 4.74 8.10 -13.13
C VAL A 147 5.10 8.63 -11.74
N SER A 148 6.00 7.93 -11.05
CA SER A 148 6.51 8.36 -9.75
C SER A 148 7.54 9.48 -9.94
N GLY A 149 7.72 10.36 -8.94
CA GLY A 149 8.63 11.50 -9.04
C GLY A 149 10.12 11.17 -9.26
N SER A 150 10.51 9.88 -9.16
CA SER A 150 11.86 9.38 -9.46
C SER A 150 12.07 9.01 -10.93
N PHE A 151 11.03 9.06 -11.77
CA PHE A 151 11.10 8.91 -13.22
C PHE A 151 10.40 10.10 -13.87
N SER A 152 11.07 10.85 -14.74
CA SER A 152 10.45 12.06 -15.30
C SER A 152 9.45 11.71 -16.40
N TRP A 153 8.39 12.52 -16.53
CA TRP A 153 7.45 12.38 -17.65
C TRP A 153 8.13 12.57 -19.01
N ALA A 154 9.17 13.40 -19.08
CA ALA A 154 9.93 13.63 -20.31
C ALA A 154 10.68 12.36 -20.74
N ASP A 155 11.41 11.72 -19.81
CA ASP A 155 12.17 10.50 -20.09
C ASP A 155 11.25 9.36 -20.53
N ARG A 156 10.12 9.20 -19.82
CA ARG A 156 9.09 8.22 -20.20
C ARG A 156 8.57 8.47 -21.61
N THR A 157 8.20 9.70 -21.90
CA THR A 157 7.58 10.06 -23.18
C THR A 157 8.57 9.81 -24.31
N SER A 158 9.83 10.21 -24.14
CA SER A 158 10.90 9.93 -25.10
C SER A 158 11.08 8.44 -25.36
N LEU A 159 11.10 7.62 -24.30
CA LEU A 159 11.25 6.17 -24.41
C LEU A 159 10.06 5.54 -25.13
N VAL A 160 8.82 5.88 -24.75
CA VAL A 160 7.61 5.35 -25.40
C VAL A 160 7.56 5.73 -26.89
N LEU A 161 7.91 6.97 -27.23
CA LEU A 161 7.97 7.43 -28.63
C LEU A 161 9.08 6.75 -29.44
N SER A 162 10.12 6.23 -28.78
CA SER A 162 11.20 5.48 -29.46
C SER A 162 10.82 4.04 -29.81
N LEU A 163 9.82 3.45 -29.12
CA LEU A 163 9.47 2.04 -29.30
C LEU A 163 9.09 1.68 -30.75
N PRO A 164 8.23 2.44 -31.47
CA PRO A 164 7.89 2.10 -32.86
C PRO A 164 9.09 2.10 -33.81
N GLY A 165 10.11 2.94 -33.55
CA GLY A 165 11.33 3.02 -34.35
C GLY A 165 12.45 2.09 -33.88
N SER A 166 12.27 1.37 -32.77
CA SER A 166 13.31 0.53 -32.18
C SER A 166 13.57 -0.77 -32.95
N GLY A 167 12.58 -1.25 -33.72
CA GLY A 167 12.62 -2.58 -34.35
C GLY A 167 11.92 -3.67 -33.53
N ARG A 168 11.41 -3.35 -32.33
CA ARG A 168 10.60 -4.26 -31.51
C ARG A 168 9.24 -4.52 -32.17
N PRO A 169 8.77 -5.78 -32.23
CA PRO A 169 7.43 -6.08 -32.74
C PRO A 169 6.36 -5.66 -31.72
N LEU A 170 5.29 -5.02 -32.18
CA LEU A 170 4.09 -4.81 -31.39
C LEU A 170 3.25 -6.09 -31.38
N LEU A 171 2.99 -6.65 -30.21
CA LEU A 171 2.34 -7.95 -30.02
C LEU A 171 0.92 -7.83 -29.44
N HIS A 172 0.65 -6.75 -28.71
CA HIS A 172 -0.68 -6.45 -28.18
C HIS A 172 -0.92 -4.94 -28.14
N ASP A 173 -2.14 -4.52 -28.46
CA ASP A 173 -2.64 -3.17 -28.29
C ASP A 173 -4.15 -3.22 -28.06
N ASP A 174 -4.61 -2.82 -26.87
CA ASP A 174 -6.04 -2.68 -26.54
C ASP A 174 -6.50 -1.21 -26.45
N GLY A 175 -5.68 -0.28 -26.95
CA GLY A 175 -5.89 1.16 -26.88
C GLY A 175 -5.44 1.80 -25.56
N ARG A 176 -5.19 1.01 -24.51
CA ARG A 176 -4.57 1.47 -23.27
C ARG A 176 -3.21 0.81 -23.06
N PHE A 177 -3.15 -0.50 -23.10
CA PHE A 177 -1.96 -1.28 -22.87
C PHE A 177 -1.35 -1.71 -24.19
N THR A 178 -0.06 -1.47 -24.36
CA THR A 178 0.71 -1.98 -25.50
C THR A 178 1.83 -2.89 -25.03
N LEU A 179 1.92 -4.07 -25.64
CA LEU A 179 3.00 -5.03 -25.38
C LEU A 179 3.90 -5.09 -26.61
N TRP A 180 5.18 -4.82 -26.39
CA TRP A 180 6.24 -4.93 -27.39
C TRP A 180 7.13 -6.12 -27.04
N GLY A 181 7.53 -6.85 -28.06
CA GLY A 181 8.48 -7.94 -27.92
C GLY A 181 9.92 -7.46 -27.72
N PRO A 182 10.85 -8.41 -27.51
CA PRO A 182 12.28 -8.13 -27.55
C PRO A 182 12.70 -7.57 -28.91
N LEU A 183 13.82 -6.83 -28.92
CA LEU A 183 14.60 -6.64 -30.15
C LEU A 183 15.04 -8.03 -30.59
N GLY A 184 14.83 -8.34 -31.87
CA GLY A 184 14.82 -9.72 -32.36
C GLY A 184 16.12 -10.49 -32.15
N ASP A 185 16.08 -11.75 -32.59
CA ASP A 185 17.17 -12.23 -33.44
C ASP A 185 16.94 -11.73 -34.88
#